data_AF-A0A5N6MWX6-F1
#
_entry.id   AF-A0A5N6MWX6-F1
#
_cell.length_a   1.000
_cell.length_b   1.000
_cell.length_c   1.000
_cell.angle_alpha   90.00
_cell.angle_beta   90.00
_cell.angle_gamma   90.00
#
_symmetry.space_group_name_H-M   'P 1'
#
loop_
_entity.id
_entity.type
_entity.pdbx_description
1 polymer ?
#
loop_
_entity_poly.entity_id
_entity_poly.type
_entity_poly.pdbx_seq_one_letter_code
_entity_poly.pdbx_strand_id
1 'polypeptide(L)'
;MSISGLRDKHKQELENLSLASQPFKTLKFFIVAIAQYLQRSLIYLVTHGVWLMLLVIVTVAGAILFLSADGPHAMHVEELLEYVRFGLWWVALGVASSIGLGSGLHTFVLYLGPHIAFFTIKAMQCGRVDVKSAIYDTIQLNRSPSWLKKDCSEFGPPMLLSPNEGIQVPVTSILPQVQVEAILWGLGTALGELPPFFISRAASISGEKIDAAEELDASSSENNGVASNLNHMKRWFLSHAQYLNFFTILVLASVPNPLFDLAGIMCGQFGIPFWKFFFATLFGKAIVKTHIQTVFIISVCNNQLLYWIENELIWMLSFIPGVASALPNIVAKLHAMKEKYMAAPLPVTSNIKPIKALEASTLNNLPLGGFDKL
;
A
#
# COMPACT_ATOMS: atom_id res chain seq x y z
N MET A 1 -32.59 40.87 8.01
CA MET A 1 -32.55 39.47 7.51
C MET A 1 -32.78 38.56 8.71
N SER A 2 -33.76 37.66 8.67
CA SER A 2 -34.02 36.74 9.79
C SER A 2 -32.83 35.78 9.99
N ILE A 3 -32.65 35.28 11.21
CA ILE A 3 -31.61 34.28 11.53
C ILE A 3 -31.75 33.01 10.65
N SER A 4 -32.98 32.68 10.24
CA SER A 4 -33.23 31.60 9.28
C SER A 4 -32.68 31.92 7.89
N GLY A 5 -32.96 33.10 7.34
CA GLY A 5 -32.49 33.48 6.00
C GLY A 5 -30.96 33.60 5.89
N LEU A 6 -30.28 33.99 6.97
CA LEU A 6 -28.81 33.99 7.04
C LEU A 6 -28.24 32.55 7.05
N ARG A 7 -28.91 31.62 7.73
CA ARG A 7 -28.53 30.21 7.78
C ARG A 7 -28.70 29.54 6.42
N ASP A 8 -29.82 29.82 5.74
CA ASP A 8 -30.10 29.27 4.41
C ASP A 8 -29.10 29.79 3.37
N LYS A 9 -28.75 31.08 3.44
CA LYS A 9 -27.71 31.66 2.59
C LYS A 9 -26.32 31.06 2.85
N HIS A 10 -25.95 30.86 4.11
CA HIS A 10 -24.69 30.17 4.44
C HIS A 10 -24.68 28.72 3.95
N LYS A 11 -25.80 28.01 4.03
CA LYS A 11 -25.92 26.64 3.51
C LYS A 11 -25.72 26.60 2.00
N GLN A 12 -26.36 27.54 1.28
CA GLN A 12 -26.22 27.67 -0.17
C GLN A 12 -24.81 28.10 -0.61
N GLU A 13 -24.11 28.90 0.20
CA GLU A 13 -22.69 29.23 -0.04
C GLU A 13 -21.77 28.03 0.21
N LEU A 14 -22.07 27.20 1.22
CA LEU A 14 -21.34 25.94 1.50
C LEU A 14 -21.53 24.90 0.39
N GLU A 15 -22.76 24.72 -0.10
CA GLU A 15 -23.05 23.79 -1.22
C GLU A 15 -22.34 24.23 -2.51
N ASN A 16 -22.12 25.53 -2.70
CA ASN A 16 -21.38 26.08 -3.84
C ASN A 16 -19.85 26.09 -3.65
N LEU A 17 -19.33 25.75 -2.47
CA LEU A 17 -17.90 25.72 -2.17
C LEU A 17 -17.32 24.35 -2.56
N SER A 18 -17.10 24.15 -3.87
CA SER A 18 -16.35 22.99 -4.38
C SER A 18 -14.99 23.41 -4.94
N LEU A 19 -14.08 22.45 -5.08
CA LEU A 19 -12.81 22.71 -5.77
C LEU A 19 -13.03 23.06 -7.25
N ALA A 20 -14.12 22.57 -7.85
CA ALA A 20 -14.46 22.78 -9.25
C ALA A 20 -15.14 24.14 -9.51
N SER A 21 -15.94 24.64 -8.56
CA SER A 21 -16.65 25.91 -8.71
C SER A 21 -15.81 27.12 -8.27
N GLN A 22 -15.13 27.04 -7.12
CA GLN A 22 -14.45 28.18 -6.49
C GLN A 22 -13.11 27.80 -5.84
N PRO A 23 -12.10 27.37 -6.62
CA PRO A 23 -10.86 26.76 -6.11
C PRO A 23 -10.12 27.63 -5.08
N PHE A 24 -9.97 28.93 -5.34
CA PHE A 24 -9.23 29.83 -4.44
C PHE A 24 -9.94 30.09 -3.11
N LYS A 25 -11.27 30.20 -3.12
CA LYS A 25 -12.05 30.39 -1.88
C LYS A 25 -12.06 29.11 -1.06
N THR A 26 -12.28 27.97 -1.70
CA THR A 26 -12.24 26.65 -1.06
C THR A 26 -10.87 26.41 -0.43
N LEU A 27 -9.77 26.69 -1.14
CA LEU A 27 -8.41 26.57 -0.61
C LEU A 27 -8.16 27.51 0.58
N LYS A 28 -8.60 28.77 0.48
CA LYS A 28 -8.47 29.74 1.58
C LYS A 28 -9.18 29.26 2.84
N PHE A 29 -10.43 28.82 2.72
CA PHE A 29 -11.19 28.33 3.87
C PHE A 29 -10.60 27.03 4.44
N PHE A 30 -10.11 26.15 3.57
CA PHE A 30 -9.40 24.94 3.98
C PHE A 30 -8.15 25.26 4.81
N ILE A 31 -7.31 26.20 4.36
CA ILE A 31 -6.10 26.63 5.09
C ILE A 31 -6.49 27.24 6.45
N VAL A 32 -7.52 28.10 6.48
CA VAL A 32 -8.01 28.71 7.73
C VAL A 32 -8.53 27.63 8.69
N ALA A 33 -9.29 26.66 8.19
CA ALA A 33 -9.80 25.55 8.99
C ALA A 33 -8.65 24.71 9.56
N ILE A 34 -7.66 24.35 8.74
CA ILE A 34 -6.45 23.63 9.18
C ILE A 34 -5.73 24.42 10.26
N ALA A 35 -5.50 25.72 10.06
CA ALA A 35 -4.83 26.57 11.03
C ALA A 35 -5.59 26.64 12.36
N GLN A 36 -6.92 26.77 12.32
CA GLN A 36 -7.76 26.75 13.52
C GLN A 36 -7.73 25.41 14.24
N TYR A 37 -7.80 24.28 13.51
CA TYR A 37 -7.69 22.96 14.12
C TYR A 37 -6.32 22.72 14.73
N LEU A 38 -5.24 23.11 14.04
CA LEU A 38 -3.87 23.07 14.57
C LEU A 38 -3.74 23.91 15.84
N GLN A 39 -4.23 25.15 15.82
CA GLN A 39 -4.19 26.04 16.97
C GLN A 39 -4.98 25.46 18.15
N ARG A 40 -6.19 24.95 17.91
CA ARG A 40 -7.03 24.35 18.95
C ARG A 40 -6.42 23.07 19.52
N SER A 41 -5.78 22.26 18.68
CA SER A 41 -5.06 21.06 19.08
C SER A 41 -3.82 21.40 19.90
N LEU A 42 -3.05 22.41 19.49
CA LEU A 42 -1.89 22.92 20.23
C LEU A 42 -2.30 23.48 21.59
N ILE A 43 -3.35 24.30 21.66
CA ILE A 43 -3.89 24.81 22.91
C ILE A 43 -4.34 23.64 23.79
N TYR A 44 -5.10 22.68 23.26
CA TYR A 44 -5.53 21.51 24.03
C TYR A 44 -4.34 20.70 24.58
N LEU A 45 -3.32 20.46 23.76
CA LEU A 45 -2.11 19.74 24.14
C LEU A 45 -1.31 20.50 25.22
N VAL A 46 -1.27 21.83 25.15
CA VAL A 46 -0.58 22.67 26.15
C VAL A 46 -1.39 22.74 27.44
N THR A 47 -2.72 22.86 27.39
CA THR A 47 -3.55 23.06 28.60
C THR A 47 -3.85 21.76 29.34
N HIS A 48 -4.08 20.65 28.63
CA HIS A 48 -4.40 19.34 29.22
C HIS A 48 -3.24 18.34 29.18
N GLY A 49 -2.24 18.60 28.35
CA GLY A 49 -1.15 17.67 28.08
C GLY A 49 0.19 18.10 28.64
N VAL A 50 0.31 19.03 29.62
CA VAL A 50 1.62 19.43 30.18
C VAL A 50 2.44 18.22 30.62
N TRP A 51 1.83 17.25 31.30
CA TRP A 51 2.48 16.00 31.70
C TRP A 51 2.83 15.10 30.51
N LEU A 52 2.00 15.11 29.46
CA LEU A 52 2.22 14.34 28.24
C LEU A 52 3.30 14.97 27.36
N MET A 53 3.37 16.30 27.29
CA MET A 53 4.44 17.09 26.69
C MET A 53 5.75 16.85 27.42
N LEU A 54 5.75 16.88 28.76
CA LEU A 54 6.94 16.64 29.56
C LEU A 54 7.43 15.19 29.38
N LEU A 55 6.51 14.22 29.34
CA LEU A 55 6.82 12.83 29.00
C LEU A 55 7.44 12.71 27.61
N VAL A 56 6.84 13.35 26.59
CA VAL A 56 7.35 13.34 25.21
C VAL A 56 8.71 14.02 25.10
N ILE A 57 8.92 15.14 25.78
CA ILE A 57 10.20 15.84 25.78
C ILE A 57 11.27 14.99 26.46
N VAL A 58 10.96 14.34 27.59
CA VAL A 58 11.89 13.44 28.29
C VAL A 58 12.20 12.21 27.44
N THR A 59 11.22 11.61 26.76
CA THR A 59 11.46 10.45 25.89
C THR A 59 12.24 10.83 24.63
N VAL A 60 11.96 11.98 24.03
CA VAL A 60 12.72 12.49 22.87
C VAL A 60 14.14 12.88 23.27
N ALA A 61 14.33 13.58 24.40
CA ALA A 61 15.65 13.90 24.92
C ALA A 61 16.42 12.62 25.28
N GLY A 62 15.75 11.64 25.90
CA GLY A 62 16.33 10.33 26.19
C GLY A 62 16.71 9.57 24.92
N ALA A 63 15.87 9.60 23.88
CA ALA A 63 16.17 9.01 22.59
C ALA A 63 17.35 9.71 21.90
N ILE A 64 17.41 11.05 21.90
CA ILE A 64 18.53 11.81 21.34
C ILE A 64 19.83 11.49 22.09
N LEU A 65 19.79 11.44 23.43
CA LEU A 65 20.94 11.12 24.26
C LEU A 65 21.40 9.66 24.05
N PHE A 66 20.46 8.74 23.87
CA PHE A 66 20.72 7.34 23.54
C PHE A 66 21.30 7.16 22.13
N LEU A 67 20.82 7.93 21.15
CA LEU A 67 21.31 7.92 19.76
C LEU A 67 22.67 8.62 19.59
N SER A 68 22.99 9.60 20.45
CA SER A 68 24.25 10.35 20.40
C SER A 68 25.39 9.70 21.17
N ALA A 69 25.11 8.64 21.93
CA ALA A 69 26.12 7.89 22.66
C ALA A 69 26.80 6.89 21.70
N ASP A 70 28.01 7.20 21.25
CA ASP A 70 28.84 6.29 20.47
C ASP A 70 29.20 5.05 21.31
N GLY A 71 28.47 3.96 21.08
CA GLY A 71 28.62 2.70 21.79
C GLY A 71 28.21 1.49 20.95
N PRO A 72 28.33 0.26 21.46
CA PRO A 72 27.95 -0.98 20.76
C PRO A 72 26.44 -1.06 20.40
N HIS A 73 25.64 -0.12 20.89
CA HIS A 73 24.24 0.05 20.53
C HIS A 73 24.04 0.69 19.15
N ALA A 74 25.03 1.39 18.59
CA ALA A 74 24.93 2.04 17.28
C ALA A 74 24.55 1.04 16.17
N MET A 75 25.10 -0.18 16.20
CA MET A 75 24.77 -1.25 15.24
C MET A 75 23.30 -1.70 15.36
N HIS A 76 22.79 -1.84 16.58
CA HIS A 76 21.39 -2.25 16.82
C HIS A 76 20.39 -1.14 16.47
N VAL A 77 20.80 0.12 16.66
CA VAL A 77 20.01 1.29 16.28
C VAL A 77 19.90 1.40 14.76
N GLU A 78 21.00 1.19 14.03
CA GLU A 78 21.01 1.20 12.56
C GLU A 78 20.13 0.09 11.99
N GLU A 79 20.21 -1.13 12.55
CA GLU A 79 19.34 -2.24 12.18
C GLU A 79 17.85 -1.91 12.44
N LEU A 80 17.52 -1.35 13.61
CA LEU A 80 16.17 -0.92 13.94
C LEU A 80 15.66 0.14 12.95
N LEU A 81 16.52 1.09 12.55
CA LEU A 81 16.15 2.13 11.59
C LEU A 81 15.81 1.55 10.22
N GLU A 82 16.53 0.54 9.75
CA GLU A 82 16.22 -0.18 8.51
C GLU A 82 14.87 -0.92 8.61
N TYR A 83 14.57 -1.56 9.76
CA TYR A 83 13.26 -2.16 10.01
C TYR A 83 12.12 -1.12 10.03
N VAL A 84 12.31 0.02 10.69
CA VAL A 84 11.33 1.11 10.72
C VAL A 84 11.09 1.66 9.32
N ARG A 85 12.16 1.89 8.54
CA ARG A 85 12.08 2.35 7.15
C ARG A 85 11.33 1.35 6.27
N PHE A 86 11.63 0.06 6.42
CA PHE A 86 10.95 -1.04 5.73
C PHE A 86 9.45 -1.05 6.05
N GLY A 87 9.10 -0.97 7.33
CA GLY A 87 7.72 -0.91 7.79
C GLY A 87 6.98 0.30 7.21
N LEU A 88 7.58 1.48 7.34
CA LEU A 88 7.02 2.74 6.86
C LEU A 88 6.83 2.75 5.34
N TRP A 89 7.80 2.21 4.59
CA TRP A 89 7.71 2.11 3.12
C TRP A 89 6.50 1.30 2.68
N TRP A 90 6.34 0.07 3.20
CA TRP A 90 5.25 -0.81 2.79
C TRP A 90 3.88 -0.35 3.29
N VAL A 91 3.81 0.17 4.51
CA VAL A 91 2.59 0.78 5.05
C VAL A 91 2.20 2.01 4.25
N ALA A 92 3.14 2.91 3.92
CA ALA A 92 2.85 4.10 3.14
C ALA A 92 2.36 3.78 1.72
N LEU A 93 2.97 2.81 1.04
CA LEU A 93 2.50 2.34 -0.25
C LEU A 93 1.11 1.69 -0.15
N GLY A 94 0.84 0.96 0.92
CA GLY A 94 -0.48 0.42 1.23
C GLY A 94 -1.54 1.51 1.40
N VAL A 95 -1.23 2.57 2.16
CA VAL A 95 -2.10 3.74 2.34
C VAL A 95 -2.35 4.43 1.00
N ALA A 96 -1.29 4.67 0.22
CA ALA A 96 -1.39 5.28 -1.11
C ALA A 96 -2.22 4.42 -2.08
N SER A 97 -2.26 3.11 -1.89
CA SER A 97 -3.11 2.20 -2.65
C SER A 97 -4.61 2.32 -2.32
N SER A 98 -4.98 2.97 -1.22
CA SER A 98 -6.37 3.11 -0.76
C SER A 98 -6.90 4.54 -0.88
N ILE A 99 -6.05 5.56 -0.91
CA ILE A 99 -6.48 6.96 -1.05
C ILE A 99 -6.95 7.21 -2.49
N GLY A 100 -8.25 7.46 -2.68
CA GLY A 100 -8.78 8.07 -3.91
C GLY A 100 -9.80 7.26 -4.73
N LEU A 101 -10.63 6.41 -4.12
CA LEU A 101 -11.73 5.66 -4.80
C LEU A 101 -11.27 4.76 -5.97
N GLY A 102 -9.96 4.66 -6.21
CA GLY A 102 -9.33 3.86 -7.23
C GLY A 102 -9.16 2.41 -6.78
N SER A 103 -9.14 1.50 -7.75
CA SER A 103 -9.18 0.05 -7.51
C SER A 103 -8.00 -0.54 -6.72
N GLY A 104 -6.99 0.26 -6.33
CA GLY A 104 -5.77 -0.15 -5.62
C GLY A 104 -4.90 -1.15 -6.40
N LEU A 105 -5.45 -1.69 -7.48
CA LEU A 105 -4.83 -2.66 -8.37
C LEU A 105 -3.64 -2.05 -9.08
N HIS A 106 -3.71 -0.77 -9.48
CA HIS A 106 -2.58 -0.11 -10.13
C HIS A 106 -1.38 -0.02 -9.21
N THR A 107 -1.55 0.43 -7.96
CA THR A 107 -0.45 0.53 -6.99
C THR A 107 0.11 -0.86 -6.67
N PHE A 108 -0.77 -1.86 -6.48
CA PHE A 108 -0.36 -3.25 -6.30
C PHE A 108 0.49 -3.76 -7.47
N VAL A 109 0.02 -3.59 -8.72
CA VAL A 109 0.71 -4.04 -9.94
C VAL A 109 2.02 -3.28 -10.18
N LEU A 110 2.19 -2.08 -9.63
CA LEU A 110 3.42 -1.29 -9.79
C LEU A 110 4.49 -1.62 -8.74
N TYR A 111 4.11 -2.02 -7.52
CA TYR A 111 5.04 -2.17 -6.41
C TYR A 111 5.05 -3.58 -5.82
N LEU A 112 3.97 -3.98 -5.13
CA LEU A 112 3.94 -5.25 -4.40
C LEU A 112 3.96 -6.47 -5.34
N GLY A 113 3.19 -6.44 -6.43
CA GLY A 113 3.14 -7.50 -7.44
C GLY A 113 4.52 -7.79 -8.06
N PRO A 114 5.21 -6.78 -8.64
CA PRO A 114 6.55 -6.95 -9.19
C PRO A 114 7.57 -7.43 -8.16
N HIS A 115 7.50 -6.96 -6.90
CA HIS A 115 8.36 -7.46 -5.83
C HIS A 115 8.20 -8.97 -5.61
N ILE A 116 6.96 -9.44 -5.46
CA ILE A 116 6.66 -10.88 -5.30
C ILE A 116 7.09 -11.67 -6.53
N ALA A 117 6.85 -11.13 -7.73
CA ALA A 117 7.22 -11.77 -8.98
C ALA A 117 8.75 -11.93 -9.12
N PHE A 118 9.52 -10.85 -8.94
CA PHE A 118 10.98 -10.90 -9.02
C PHE A 118 11.60 -11.82 -7.99
N PHE A 119 11.08 -11.82 -6.76
CA PHE A 119 11.54 -12.74 -5.73
C PHE A 119 11.27 -14.20 -6.11
N THR A 120 10.04 -14.49 -6.58
CA THR A 120 9.64 -15.85 -7.00
C THR A 120 10.51 -16.34 -8.16
N ILE A 121 10.74 -15.49 -9.18
CA ILE A 121 11.58 -15.83 -10.33
C ILE A 121 13.01 -16.11 -9.90
N LYS A 122 13.59 -15.27 -9.03
CA LYS A 122 14.95 -15.48 -8.52
C LYS A 122 15.07 -16.75 -7.68
N ALA A 123 14.08 -17.03 -6.83
CA ALA A 123 14.04 -18.26 -6.04
C ALA A 123 13.99 -19.51 -6.92
N MET A 124 13.18 -19.47 -7.99
CA MET A 124 13.10 -20.56 -8.98
C MET A 124 14.39 -20.72 -9.79
N GLN A 125 15.03 -19.63 -10.20
CA GLN A 125 16.30 -19.67 -10.95
C GLN A 125 17.45 -20.25 -10.12
N CYS A 126 17.54 -19.84 -8.85
CA CYS A 126 18.62 -20.28 -7.97
C CYS A 126 18.31 -21.57 -7.19
N GLY A 127 17.06 -22.08 -7.24
CA GLY A 127 16.65 -23.30 -6.56
C GLY A 127 16.69 -23.22 -5.04
N ARG A 128 16.44 -22.04 -4.49
CA ARG A 128 16.53 -21.74 -3.06
C ARG A 128 15.72 -20.49 -2.70
N VAL A 129 15.37 -20.35 -1.43
CA VAL A 129 14.50 -19.27 -0.93
C VAL A 129 15.22 -18.28 -0.02
N ASP A 130 16.39 -18.64 0.48
CA ASP A 130 17.28 -17.86 1.34
C ASP A 130 18.18 -16.93 0.52
N VAL A 131 17.56 -16.16 -0.39
CA VAL A 131 18.26 -15.15 -1.20
C VAL A 131 18.30 -13.79 -0.53
N LYS A 132 17.37 -13.51 0.40
CA LYS A 132 17.33 -12.26 1.16
C LYS A 132 18.41 -12.26 2.23
N SER A 133 19.17 -11.18 2.30
CA SER A 133 20.14 -10.96 3.39
C SER A 133 19.45 -10.69 4.72
N ALA A 134 18.35 -9.94 4.70
CA ALA A 134 17.50 -9.63 5.83
C ALA A 134 16.05 -9.39 5.35
N ILE A 135 15.09 -9.36 6.28
CA ILE A 135 13.67 -9.13 5.97
C ILE A 135 13.46 -7.76 5.31
N TYR A 136 14.23 -6.74 5.71
CA TYR A 136 14.14 -5.38 5.17
C TYR A 136 14.82 -5.21 3.79
N ASP A 137 15.49 -6.24 3.26
CA ASP A 137 16.16 -6.24 1.95
C ASP A 137 15.12 -6.36 0.82
N THR A 138 14.45 -5.24 0.56
CA THR A 138 13.32 -5.12 -0.35
C THR A 138 13.53 -4.01 -1.39
N ILE A 139 12.65 -3.97 -2.39
CA ILE A 139 12.56 -2.85 -3.33
C ILE A 139 12.05 -1.62 -2.60
N GLN A 140 12.87 -0.57 -2.55
CA GLN A 140 12.51 0.74 -1.99
C GLN A 140 12.67 1.84 -3.04
N LEU A 141 12.14 3.04 -2.75
CA LEU A 141 12.38 4.21 -3.59
C LEU A 141 13.89 4.48 -3.71
N ASN A 142 14.41 4.44 -4.93
CA ASN A 142 15.83 4.62 -5.27
C ASN A 142 16.82 3.60 -4.68
N ARG A 143 16.36 2.47 -4.14
CA ARG A 143 17.25 1.39 -3.66
C ARG A 143 16.77 0.05 -4.20
N SER A 144 17.63 -0.61 -4.97
CA SER A 144 17.41 -1.99 -5.41
C SER A 144 17.80 -2.96 -4.30
N PRO A 145 17.08 -4.07 -4.12
CA PRO A 145 17.44 -5.07 -3.13
C PRO A 145 18.74 -5.79 -3.54
N SER A 146 19.49 -6.25 -2.55
CA SER A 146 20.81 -6.84 -2.77
C SER A 146 20.74 -8.13 -3.59
N TRP A 147 19.66 -8.90 -3.43
CA TRP A 147 19.45 -10.20 -4.07
C TRP A 147 19.09 -10.12 -5.55
N LEU A 148 18.64 -8.97 -6.04
CA LEU A 148 18.16 -8.85 -7.42
C LEU A 148 19.31 -8.89 -8.45
N LYS A 149 20.48 -8.34 -8.07
CA LYS A 149 21.66 -8.21 -8.94
C LYS A 149 22.70 -9.32 -8.77
N LYS A 150 22.66 -10.04 -7.65
CA LYS A 150 23.61 -11.14 -7.36
C LYS A 150 23.32 -12.35 -8.25
N ASP A 151 24.38 -13.03 -8.66
CA ASP A 151 24.30 -14.27 -9.42
C ASP A 151 23.99 -15.46 -8.51
N CYS A 152 23.33 -16.50 -9.04
CA CYS A 152 22.95 -17.67 -8.25
C CYS A 152 24.15 -18.40 -7.64
N SER A 153 25.33 -18.30 -8.25
CA SER A 153 26.60 -18.86 -7.74
C SER A 153 27.06 -18.21 -6.43
N GLU A 154 26.72 -16.94 -6.19
CA GLU A 154 27.15 -16.21 -4.99
C GLU A 154 26.37 -16.63 -3.73
N PHE A 155 25.15 -17.14 -3.89
CA PHE A 155 24.35 -17.61 -2.76
C PHE A 155 24.81 -18.99 -2.28
N GLY A 156 25.32 -19.84 -3.19
CA GLY A 156 25.70 -21.23 -2.95
C GLY A 156 24.78 -22.25 -3.66
N PRO A 157 25.01 -23.56 -3.47
CA PRO A 157 24.33 -24.60 -4.24
C PRO A 157 22.81 -24.61 -4.00
N PRO A 158 22.02 -25.08 -5.00
CA PRO A 158 20.57 -25.21 -4.84
C PRO A 158 20.26 -26.19 -3.71
N MET A 159 19.41 -25.77 -2.77
CA MET A 159 19.03 -26.58 -1.61
C MET A 159 17.77 -27.42 -1.87
N LEU A 160 16.96 -27.03 -2.86
CA LEU A 160 15.71 -27.68 -3.21
C LEU A 160 15.85 -28.34 -4.59
N LEU A 161 16.46 -29.52 -4.59
CA LEU A 161 16.56 -30.39 -5.76
C LEU A 161 15.43 -31.42 -5.71
N SER A 162 14.57 -31.41 -6.73
CA SER A 162 13.58 -32.48 -6.90
C SER A 162 14.25 -33.67 -7.59
N PRO A 163 14.11 -34.92 -7.09
CA PRO A 163 14.87 -36.06 -7.58
C PRO A 163 14.70 -36.39 -9.06
N ASN A 164 13.59 -35.98 -9.70
CA ASN A 164 13.23 -36.44 -11.05
C ASN A 164 12.94 -35.34 -12.09
N GLU A 165 12.82 -34.04 -11.75
CA GLU A 165 12.35 -33.00 -12.71
C GLU A 165 13.01 -31.61 -12.58
N GLY A 166 14.27 -31.56 -12.14
CA GLY A 166 15.03 -30.30 -12.08
C GLY A 166 14.72 -29.44 -10.85
N ILE A 167 14.97 -28.13 -10.97
CA ILE A 167 14.87 -27.16 -9.87
C ILE A 167 13.40 -26.77 -9.67
N GLN A 168 12.78 -27.23 -8.58
CA GLN A 168 11.41 -26.87 -8.19
C GLN A 168 11.38 -26.36 -6.75
N VAL A 169 10.91 -25.12 -6.58
CA VAL A 169 10.71 -24.52 -5.25
C VAL A 169 9.20 -24.46 -4.98
N PRO A 170 8.71 -25.11 -3.91
CA PRO A 170 7.29 -25.13 -3.62
C PRO A 170 6.80 -23.77 -3.12
N VAL A 171 5.54 -23.43 -3.46
CA VAL A 171 4.89 -22.17 -3.06
C VAL A 171 4.93 -21.95 -1.55
N THR A 172 4.81 -23.02 -0.77
CA THR A 172 4.85 -23.00 0.70
C THR A 172 6.19 -22.52 1.25
N SER A 173 7.30 -22.69 0.53
CA SER A 173 8.62 -22.20 0.91
C SER A 173 8.84 -20.74 0.48
N ILE A 174 8.19 -20.28 -0.59
CA ILE A 174 8.31 -18.91 -1.12
C ILE A 174 7.43 -17.95 -0.33
N LEU A 175 6.20 -18.37 0.00
CA LEU A 175 5.20 -17.54 0.68
C LEU A 175 5.71 -16.83 1.95
N PRO A 176 6.33 -17.51 2.94
CA PRO A 176 6.77 -16.85 4.18
C PRO A 176 7.82 -15.76 3.93
N GLN A 177 8.57 -15.83 2.83
CA GLN A 177 9.63 -14.86 2.52
C GLN A 177 9.11 -13.51 2.06
N VAL A 178 7.89 -13.44 1.50
CA VAL A 178 7.27 -12.20 0.98
C VAL A 178 6.04 -11.77 1.79
N GLN A 179 5.71 -12.52 2.83
CA GLN A 179 4.48 -12.37 3.60
C GLN A 179 4.49 -11.10 4.46
N VAL A 180 5.65 -10.71 5.00
CA VAL A 180 5.75 -9.52 5.87
C VAL A 180 5.47 -8.27 5.06
N GLU A 181 6.00 -8.17 3.84
CA GLU A 181 5.74 -7.07 2.90
C GLU A 181 4.26 -7.00 2.53
N ALA A 182 3.64 -8.15 2.25
CA ALA A 182 2.22 -8.23 1.91
C ALA A 182 1.32 -7.82 3.09
N ILE A 183 1.65 -8.23 4.33
CA ILE A 183 0.90 -7.85 5.54
C ILE A 183 1.05 -6.35 5.82
N LEU A 184 2.27 -5.81 5.75
CA LEU A 184 2.51 -4.37 5.95
C LEU A 184 1.77 -3.52 4.91
N TRP A 185 1.76 -3.97 3.65
CA TRP A 185 0.95 -3.35 2.60
C TRP A 185 -0.54 -3.37 2.94
N GLY A 186 -1.08 -4.52 3.34
CA GLY A 186 -2.49 -4.64 3.67
C GLY A 186 -2.90 -3.89 4.93
N LEU A 187 -1.99 -3.78 5.92
CA LEU A 187 -2.14 -2.87 7.07
C LEU A 187 -2.23 -1.41 6.59
N GLY A 188 -1.34 -1.00 5.69
CA GLY A 188 -1.40 0.32 5.07
C GLY A 188 -2.72 0.55 4.33
N THR A 189 -3.19 -0.45 3.58
CA THR A 189 -4.49 -0.37 2.91
C THR A 189 -5.60 -0.16 3.94
N ALA A 190 -5.67 -0.96 5.02
CA ALA A 190 -6.66 -0.79 6.08
C ALA A 190 -6.62 0.59 6.76
N LEU A 191 -5.43 1.20 6.90
CA LEU A 191 -5.28 2.55 7.42
C LEU A 191 -5.80 3.63 6.46
N GLY A 192 -5.64 3.44 5.15
CA GLY A 192 -6.14 4.36 4.12
C GLY A 192 -7.67 4.43 4.01
N GLU A 193 -8.39 3.62 4.79
CA GLU A 193 -9.85 3.49 4.81
C GLU A 193 -10.52 4.21 5.97
N LEU A 194 -9.70 4.63 6.91
CA LEU A 194 -10.14 5.44 8.03
C LEU A 194 -10.77 6.77 7.57
N PRO A 195 -10.29 7.46 6.50
CA PRO A 195 -10.90 8.71 6.08
C PRO A 195 -12.38 8.56 5.68
N PRO A 196 -12.79 7.65 4.76
CA PRO A 196 -14.21 7.44 4.46
C PRO A 196 -15.07 7.08 5.69
N PHE A 197 -14.54 6.25 6.61
CA PHE A 197 -15.23 5.90 7.84
C PHE A 197 -15.46 7.11 8.77
N PHE A 198 -14.44 7.95 8.98
CA PHE A 198 -14.57 9.11 9.86
C PHE A 198 -15.38 10.24 9.24
N ILE A 199 -15.23 10.47 7.94
CA ILE A 199 -16.05 11.44 7.20
C ILE A 199 -17.52 11.02 7.28
N SER A 200 -17.81 9.74 7.05
CA SER A 200 -19.18 9.23 7.09
C SER A 200 -19.82 9.27 8.47
N ARG A 201 -19.02 9.00 9.51
CA ARG A 201 -19.43 9.13 10.90
C ARG A 201 -19.65 10.57 11.34
N ALA A 202 -18.80 11.50 10.89
CA ALA A 202 -18.92 12.91 11.27
C ALA A 202 -20.25 13.51 10.75
N ALA A 203 -20.64 13.18 9.51
CA ALA A 203 -21.89 13.71 8.98
C ALA A 203 -23.14 13.01 9.51
N SER A 204 -23.07 11.70 9.82
CA SER A 204 -24.20 11.03 10.48
C SER A 204 -24.50 11.67 11.85
N ILE A 205 -23.46 12.11 12.57
CA ILE A 205 -23.59 12.88 13.81
C ILE A 205 -24.14 14.29 13.57
N SER A 206 -23.83 14.93 12.44
CA SER A 206 -24.37 16.27 12.11
C SER A 206 -25.84 16.25 11.64
N GLY A 207 -26.46 15.06 11.52
CA GLY A 207 -27.81 14.91 11.00
C GLY A 207 -27.90 15.07 9.48
N GLU A 208 -26.77 15.18 8.80
CA GLU A 208 -26.66 15.24 7.35
C GLU A 208 -26.49 13.82 6.84
N LYS A 209 -27.55 13.26 6.22
CA LYS A 209 -27.39 12.03 5.46
C LYS A 209 -26.47 12.35 4.29
N ILE A 210 -25.30 11.74 4.29
CA ILE A 210 -24.31 11.96 3.25
C ILE A 210 -24.86 11.48 1.90
N ASP A 211 -24.95 12.42 0.97
CA ASP A 211 -25.14 12.19 -0.47
C ASP A 211 -23.84 11.76 -1.18
N ALA A 212 -22.72 11.51 -0.47
CA ALA A 212 -21.53 10.89 -1.06
C ALA A 212 -21.78 9.48 -1.63
N ALA A 213 -22.89 8.83 -1.23
CA ALA A 213 -23.36 7.63 -1.91
C ALA A 213 -23.99 7.92 -3.29
N GLU A 214 -24.48 9.14 -3.55
CA GLU A 214 -24.88 9.62 -4.89
C GLU A 214 -23.67 10.12 -5.70
N GLU A 215 -22.64 10.67 -5.05
CA GLU A 215 -21.38 11.05 -5.73
C GLU A 215 -20.65 9.80 -6.28
N LEU A 216 -20.77 8.66 -5.59
CA LEU A 216 -20.38 7.33 -6.09
C LEU A 216 -21.25 6.85 -7.26
N ASP A 217 -22.56 7.14 -7.25
CA ASP A 217 -23.45 6.85 -8.38
C ASP A 217 -23.10 7.71 -9.61
N ALA A 218 -22.65 8.96 -9.39
CA ALA A 218 -22.22 9.88 -10.46
C ALA A 218 -20.86 9.47 -11.08
N SER A 219 -19.87 9.08 -10.29
CA SER A 219 -18.56 8.62 -10.79
C SER A 219 -18.60 7.24 -11.48
N SER A 220 -19.63 6.42 -11.20
CA SER A 220 -19.85 5.11 -11.84
C SER A 220 -20.84 5.14 -13.01
N SER A 221 -21.43 6.30 -13.30
CA SER A 221 -22.44 6.51 -14.35
C SER A 221 -21.94 6.29 -15.78
N GLU A 222 -20.63 6.12 -16.01
CA GLU A 222 -20.09 5.73 -17.32
C GLU A 222 -20.27 4.23 -17.64
N ASN A 223 -20.77 3.39 -16.72
CA ASN A 223 -21.06 1.98 -16.98
C ASN A 223 -22.40 1.52 -16.39
N ASN A 224 -23.45 1.58 -17.22
CA ASN A 224 -24.86 1.27 -16.90
C ASN A 224 -25.08 -0.09 -16.17
N GLY A 225 -24.18 -1.06 -16.29
CA GLY A 225 -24.26 -2.36 -15.62
C GLY A 225 -23.74 -2.40 -14.17
N VAL A 226 -22.71 -1.62 -13.84
CA VAL A 226 -22.08 -1.62 -12.50
C VAL A 226 -22.87 -0.73 -11.53
N ALA A 227 -23.36 0.42 -12.02
CA ALA A 227 -24.16 1.35 -11.23
C ALA A 227 -25.51 0.76 -10.76
N SER A 228 -26.15 -0.08 -11.60
CA SER A 228 -27.39 -0.79 -11.26
C SER A 228 -27.18 -1.81 -10.12
N ASN A 229 -26.12 -2.60 -10.21
CA ASN A 229 -25.77 -3.59 -9.19
C ASN A 229 -25.35 -2.92 -7.88
N LEU A 230 -24.60 -1.83 -7.95
CA LEU A 230 -24.20 -1.04 -6.78
C LEU A 230 -25.42 -0.47 -6.04
N ASN A 231 -26.42 0.02 -6.78
CA ASN A 231 -27.68 0.50 -6.22
C ASN A 231 -28.55 -0.59 -5.61
N HIS A 232 -28.62 -1.76 -6.24
CA HIS A 232 -29.34 -2.91 -5.68
C HIS A 232 -28.69 -3.37 -4.36
N MET A 233 -27.37 -3.42 -4.34
CA MET A 233 -26.58 -3.81 -3.18
C MET A 233 -26.65 -2.75 -2.06
N LYS A 234 -26.63 -1.45 -2.39
CA LYS A 234 -26.88 -0.33 -1.47
C LYS A 234 -28.25 -0.49 -0.78
N ARG A 235 -29.32 -0.77 -1.55
CA ARG A 235 -30.67 -0.99 -0.98
C ARG A 235 -30.75 -2.25 -0.12
N TRP A 236 -30.16 -3.35 -0.56
CA TRP A 236 -30.10 -4.59 0.22
C TRP A 236 -29.36 -4.38 1.54
N PHE A 237 -28.27 -3.63 1.50
CA PHE A 237 -27.42 -3.36 2.65
C PHE A 237 -28.01 -2.34 3.61
N LEU A 238 -28.70 -1.30 3.09
CA LEU A 238 -29.53 -0.40 3.90
C LEU A 238 -30.65 -1.16 4.61
N SER A 239 -31.28 -2.14 3.95
CA SER A 239 -32.31 -2.97 4.58
C SER A 239 -31.74 -4.00 5.58
N HIS A 240 -30.46 -4.37 5.44
CA HIS A 240 -29.76 -5.33 6.31
C HIS A 240 -28.72 -4.69 7.23
N ALA A 241 -28.73 -3.37 7.39
CA ALA A 241 -27.76 -2.64 8.20
C ALA A 241 -27.75 -3.09 9.68
N GLN A 242 -28.89 -3.60 10.17
CA GLN A 242 -29.02 -4.19 11.50
C GLN A 242 -28.20 -5.48 11.68
N TYR A 243 -27.72 -6.11 10.58
CA TYR A 243 -26.91 -7.32 10.56
C TYR A 243 -25.43 -7.07 10.22
N LEU A 244 -24.95 -5.82 10.33
CA LEU A 244 -23.54 -5.45 10.20
C LEU A 244 -22.70 -6.01 11.37
N ASN A 245 -22.49 -7.31 11.33
CA ASN A 245 -21.63 -8.06 12.23
C ASN A 245 -20.19 -8.01 11.75
N PHE A 246 -19.28 -8.38 12.66
CA PHE A 246 -17.84 -8.41 12.36
C PHE A 246 -17.55 -9.21 11.08
N PHE A 247 -18.19 -10.38 10.94
CA PHE A 247 -18.06 -11.24 9.76
C PHE A 247 -18.59 -10.59 8.47
N THR A 248 -19.69 -9.85 8.54
CA THR A 248 -20.23 -9.14 7.38
C THR A 248 -19.25 -8.08 6.89
N ILE A 249 -18.68 -7.30 7.83
CA ILE A 249 -17.64 -6.30 7.54
C ILE A 249 -16.38 -6.96 6.98
N LEU A 250 -15.97 -8.09 7.55
CA LEU A 250 -14.81 -8.86 7.08
C LEU A 250 -14.98 -9.35 5.64
N VAL A 251 -16.15 -9.88 5.30
CA VAL A 251 -16.46 -10.36 3.94
C VAL A 251 -16.44 -9.19 2.96
N LEU A 252 -17.10 -8.07 3.27
CA LEU A 252 -17.05 -6.87 2.43
C LEU A 252 -15.63 -6.33 2.28
N ALA A 253 -14.85 -6.38 3.36
CA ALA A 253 -13.47 -5.90 3.36
C ALA A 253 -12.54 -6.74 2.46
N SER A 254 -12.90 -8.01 2.26
CA SER A 254 -12.13 -8.98 1.47
C SER A 254 -12.42 -8.91 -0.04
N VAL A 255 -13.50 -8.21 -0.44
CA VAL A 255 -14.00 -8.12 -1.82
C VAL A 255 -13.41 -6.89 -2.53
N PRO A 256 -13.31 -6.86 -3.88
CA PRO A 256 -12.77 -5.75 -4.67
C PRO A 256 -13.22 -4.34 -4.27
N ASN A 257 -12.32 -3.39 -4.52
CA ASN A 257 -12.28 -2.04 -3.97
C ASN A 257 -13.59 -1.21 -3.94
N PRO A 258 -14.52 -1.26 -4.93
CA PRO A 258 -15.75 -0.47 -4.85
C PRO A 258 -16.69 -0.88 -3.71
N LEU A 259 -16.79 -2.19 -3.41
CA LEU A 259 -17.58 -2.70 -2.28
C LEU A 259 -16.96 -2.32 -0.94
N PHE A 260 -15.66 -2.22 -0.96
CA PHE A 260 -14.83 -1.97 0.18
C PHE A 260 -14.97 -0.51 0.68
N ASP A 261 -14.89 0.48 -0.21
CA ASP A 261 -15.07 1.90 0.15
C ASP A 261 -16.50 2.18 0.64
N LEU A 262 -17.48 1.49 0.03
CA LEU A 262 -18.87 1.51 0.47
C LEU A 262 -19.02 0.98 1.91
N ALA A 263 -18.33 -0.11 2.27
CA ALA A 263 -18.38 -0.65 3.63
C ALA A 263 -17.89 0.37 4.67
N GLY A 264 -16.83 1.12 4.36
CA GLY A 264 -16.33 2.21 5.22
C GLY A 264 -17.36 3.32 5.44
N ILE A 265 -17.98 3.80 4.36
CA ILE A 265 -19.03 4.83 4.41
C ILE A 265 -20.23 4.35 5.21
N MET A 266 -20.69 3.13 4.95
CA MET A 266 -21.87 2.57 5.63
C MET A 266 -21.59 2.34 7.12
N CYS A 267 -20.42 1.80 7.47
CA CYS A 267 -20.04 1.58 8.87
C CYS A 267 -19.98 2.90 9.66
N GLY A 268 -19.49 3.98 9.05
CA GLY A 268 -19.50 5.30 9.70
C GLY A 268 -20.90 5.89 9.81
N GLN A 269 -21.73 5.76 8.76
CA GLN A 269 -23.13 6.22 8.80
C GLN A 269 -23.96 5.53 9.88
N PHE A 270 -23.82 4.22 10.04
CA PHE A 270 -24.54 3.45 11.07
C PHE A 270 -23.91 3.52 12.47
N GLY A 271 -22.82 4.28 12.64
CA GLY A 271 -22.20 4.48 13.94
C GLY A 271 -21.54 3.24 14.53
N ILE A 272 -21.07 2.30 13.69
CA ILE A 272 -20.39 1.09 14.14
C ILE A 272 -19.14 1.46 14.99
N PRO A 273 -18.83 0.71 16.07
CA PRO A 273 -17.62 0.96 16.86
C PRO A 273 -16.36 0.88 16.00
N PHE A 274 -15.46 1.86 16.16
CA PHE A 274 -14.21 1.95 15.40
C PHE A 274 -13.41 0.63 15.42
N TRP A 275 -13.21 0.04 16.60
CA TRP A 275 -12.43 -1.20 16.74
C TRP A 275 -13.06 -2.39 16.00
N LYS A 276 -14.40 -2.48 15.95
CA LYS A 276 -15.10 -3.55 15.23
C LYS A 276 -14.86 -3.42 13.72
N PHE A 277 -14.92 -2.19 13.21
CA PHE A 277 -14.61 -1.88 11.81
C PHE A 277 -13.13 -2.12 11.50
N PHE A 278 -12.23 -1.50 12.26
CA PHE A 278 -10.79 -1.55 12.02
C PHE A 278 -10.22 -2.96 12.07
N PHE A 279 -10.60 -3.80 13.04
CA PHE A 279 -10.12 -5.17 13.06
C PHE A 279 -10.71 -5.99 11.91
N ALA A 280 -11.99 -5.81 11.58
CA ALA A 280 -12.59 -6.52 10.45
C ALA A 280 -11.92 -6.15 9.12
N THR A 281 -11.60 -4.87 8.91
CA THR A 281 -10.88 -4.43 7.71
C THR A 281 -9.42 -4.89 7.72
N LEU A 282 -8.73 -4.81 8.85
CA LEU A 282 -7.36 -5.31 8.99
C LEU A 282 -7.26 -6.80 8.67
N PHE A 283 -8.13 -7.65 9.24
CA PHE A 283 -8.14 -9.08 8.93
C PHE A 283 -8.52 -9.36 7.47
N GLY A 284 -9.53 -8.65 6.95
CA GLY A 284 -9.96 -8.84 5.55
C GLY A 284 -8.86 -8.47 4.56
N LYS A 285 -8.06 -7.45 4.88
CA LYS A 285 -7.09 -6.90 3.94
C LYS A 285 -5.65 -7.32 4.15
N ALA A 286 -5.15 -7.23 5.37
CA ALA A 286 -3.77 -7.59 5.68
C ALA A 286 -3.55 -9.10 5.69
N ILE A 287 -4.62 -9.88 5.88
CA ILE A 287 -4.56 -11.34 5.89
C ILE A 287 -5.27 -11.87 4.64
N VAL A 288 -6.60 -11.83 4.56
CA VAL A 288 -7.32 -12.57 3.50
C VAL A 288 -6.96 -12.09 2.08
N LYS A 289 -7.19 -10.81 1.78
CA LYS A 289 -6.98 -10.24 0.44
C LYS A 289 -5.53 -10.34 -0.02
N THR A 290 -4.58 -9.89 0.80
CA THR A 290 -3.15 -9.90 0.47
C THR A 290 -2.60 -11.31 0.34
N HIS A 291 -3.03 -12.27 1.17
CA HIS A 291 -2.64 -13.67 1.00
C HIS A 291 -3.13 -14.24 -0.33
N ILE A 292 -4.40 -14.01 -0.69
CA ILE A 292 -4.94 -14.47 -1.99
C ILE A 292 -4.15 -13.84 -3.15
N GLN A 293 -3.90 -12.53 -3.11
CA GLN A 293 -3.11 -11.83 -4.15
C GLN A 293 -1.66 -12.33 -4.22
N THR A 294 -1.02 -12.58 -3.07
CA THR A 294 0.37 -13.04 -3.01
C THR A 294 0.49 -14.46 -3.53
N VAL A 295 -0.38 -15.36 -3.07
CA VAL A 295 -0.43 -16.75 -3.56
C VAL A 295 -0.68 -16.77 -5.07
N PHE A 296 -1.58 -15.93 -5.58
CA PHE A 296 -1.83 -15.80 -7.01
C PHE A 296 -0.58 -15.38 -7.79
N ILE A 297 0.17 -14.36 -7.35
CA ILE A 297 1.38 -13.93 -8.07
C ILE A 297 2.48 -15.00 -8.01
N ILE A 298 2.75 -15.58 -6.83
CA ILE A 298 3.74 -16.66 -6.71
C ILE A 298 3.37 -17.83 -7.62
N SER A 299 2.08 -18.16 -7.65
CA SER A 299 1.49 -19.19 -8.49
C SER A 299 1.72 -18.94 -9.98
N VAL A 300 1.44 -17.74 -10.48
CA VAL A 300 1.65 -17.37 -11.90
C VAL A 300 3.14 -17.37 -12.28
N CYS A 301 4.00 -16.92 -11.37
CA CYS A 301 5.44 -16.87 -11.59
C CYS A 301 6.13 -18.23 -11.42
N ASN A 302 5.47 -19.21 -10.79
CA ASN A 302 5.98 -20.57 -10.64
C ASN A 302 5.63 -21.42 -11.87
N ASN A 303 6.64 -22.02 -12.49
CA ASN A 303 6.46 -22.96 -13.60
C ASN A 303 5.64 -24.20 -13.19
N GLN A 304 5.67 -24.56 -11.91
CA GLN A 304 4.96 -25.71 -11.36
C GLN A 304 3.43 -25.55 -11.41
N LEU A 305 2.89 -24.33 -11.26
CA LEU A 305 1.45 -24.13 -11.36
C LEU A 305 0.99 -24.03 -12.82
N LEU A 306 1.80 -23.53 -13.75
CA LEU A 306 1.44 -23.63 -15.17
C LEU A 306 1.25 -25.08 -15.60
N TYR A 307 2.15 -25.98 -15.17
CA TYR A 307 1.99 -27.42 -15.36
C TYR A 307 0.75 -27.98 -14.65
N TRP A 308 0.49 -27.58 -13.40
CA TRP A 308 -0.70 -28.00 -12.64
C TRP A 308 -2.02 -27.47 -13.25
N ILE A 309 -2.03 -26.24 -13.77
CA ILE A 309 -3.17 -25.64 -14.46
C ILE A 309 -3.42 -26.36 -15.77
N GLU A 310 -2.38 -26.59 -16.57
CA GLU A 310 -2.47 -27.24 -17.87
C GLU A 310 -2.85 -28.73 -17.74
N ASN A 311 -2.45 -29.43 -16.67
CA ASN A 311 -2.69 -30.87 -16.54
C ASN A 311 -3.82 -31.26 -15.56
N GLU A 312 -3.92 -30.62 -14.40
CA GLU A 312 -4.89 -30.97 -13.35
C GLU A 312 -6.12 -30.04 -13.33
N LEU A 313 -5.94 -28.72 -13.49
CA LEU A 313 -7.05 -27.77 -13.45
C LEU A 313 -7.93 -27.88 -14.70
N ILE A 314 -7.36 -28.05 -15.90
CA ILE A 314 -8.12 -28.34 -17.13
C ILE A 314 -8.93 -29.63 -16.98
N TRP A 315 -8.35 -30.67 -16.37
CA TRP A 315 -9.04 -31.94 -16.13
C TRP A 315 -10.21 -31.77 -15.15
N MET A 316 -10.00 -31.09 -14.02
CA MET A 316 -11.04 -30.83 -13.02
C MET A 316 -12.16 -29.88 -13.50
N LEU A 317 -11.84 -28.90 -14.34
CA LEU A 317 -12.82 -27.94 -14.86
C LEU A 317 -13.47 -28.36 -16.19
N SER A 318 -12.99 -29.43 -16.82
CA SER A 318 -13.70 -30.08 -17.94
C SER A 318 -15.10 -30.56 -17.55
N PHE A 319 -15.34 -30.77 -16.25
CA PHE A 319 -16.66 -31.12 -15.69
C PHE A 319 -17.66 -29.94 -15.69
N ILE A 320 -17.24 -28.70 -15.97
CA ILE A 320 -18.10 -27.51 -16.00
C ILE A 320 -18.09 -26.90 -17.42
N PRO A 321 -19.15 -27.11 -18.24
CA PRO A 321 -19.17 -26.79 -19.68
C PRO A 321 -18.94 -25.31 -20.04
N GLY A 322 -19.10 -24.38 -19.09
CA GLY A 322 -18.92 -22.94 -19.31
C GLY A 322 -17.51 -22.42 -18.99
N VAL A 323 -16.74 -23.10 -18.15
CA VAL A 323 -15.40 -22.62 -17.76
C VAL A 323 -14.31 -23.22 -18.67
N ALA A 324 -14.55 -24.42 -19.21
CA ALA A 324 -13.66 -25.09 -20.15
C ALA A 324 -13.38 -24.28 -21.42
N SER A 325 -14.31 -23.44 -21.88
CA SER A 325 -14.12 -22.58 -23.07
C SER A 325 -13.35 -21.29 -22.77
N ALA A 326 -13.40 -20.78 -21.53
CA ALA A 326 -12.68 -19.58 -21.10
C ALA A 326 -11.25 -19.88 -20.63
N LEU A 327 -11.00 -21.11 -20.18
CA LEU A 327 -9.75 -21.55 -19.57
C LEU A 327 -8.52 -21.42 -20.50
N PRO A 328 -8.57 -21.81 -21.79
CA PRO A 328 -7.42 -21.66 -22.70
C PRO A 328 -7.04 -20.19 -22.94
N ASN A 329 -8.02 -19.30 -22.99
CA ASN A 329 -7.80 -17.86 -23.14
C ASN A 329 -7.16 -17.24 -21.88
N ILE A 330 -7.56 -17.71 -20.69
CA ILE A 330 -6.94 -17.32 -19.42
C ILE A 330 -5.49 -17.81 -19.35
N VAL A 331 -5.22 -19.07 -19.75
CA VAL A 331 -3.86 -19.65 -19.81
C VAL A 331 -2.96 -18.88 -20.78
N ALA A 332 -3.45 -18.52 -21.97
CA ALA A 332 -2.70 -17.71 -22.91
C ALA A 332 -2.37 -16.31 -22.35
N LYS A 333 -3.32 -15.67 -21.66
CA LYS A 333 -3.06 -14.38 -20.98
C LYS A 333 -2.07 -14.50 -19.83
N LEU A 334 -2.08 -15.61 -19.10
CA LEU A 334 -1.13 -15.91 -18.04
C LEU A 334 0.29 -16.08 -18.59
N HIS A 335 0.45 -16.85 -19.68
CA HIS A 335 1.73 -16.97 -20.38
C HIS A 335 2.23 -15.62 -20.90
N ALA A 336 1.37 -14.82 -21.54
CA ALA A 336 1.75 -13.48 -22.00
C ALA A 336 2.14 -12.53 -20.85
N MET A 337 1.47 -12.64 -19.69
CA MET A 337 1.80 -11.86 -18.50
C MET A 337 3.15 -12.30 -17.92
N LYS A 338 3.39 -13.61 -17.81
CA LYS A 338 4.67 -14.18 -17.41
C LYS A 338 5.80 -13.74 -18.34
N GLU A 339 5.61 -13.82 -19.65
CA GLU A 339 6.60 -13.36 -20.62
C GLU A 339 6.89 -11.87 -20.48
N LYS A 340 5.88 -11.02 -20.23
CA LYS A 340 6.11 -9.59 -19.93
C LYS A 340 6.94 -9.37 -18.66
N TYR A 341 6.70 -10.15 -17.62
CA TYR A 341 7.52 -10.09 -16.39
C TYR A 341 8.94 -10.63 -16.61
N MET A 342 9.11 -11.64 -17.48
CA MET A 342 10.41 -12.23 -17.82
C MET A 342 11.22 -11.39 -18.81
N ALA A 343 10.56 -10.65 -19.71
CA ALA A 343 11.17 -9.82 -20.74
C ALA A 343 11.42 -8.38 -20.29
N ALA A 344 10.81 -7.94 -19.19
CA ALA A 344 11.14 -6.66 -18.57
C ALA A 344 12.62 -6.70 -18.17
N PRO A 345 13.47 -5.79 -18.69
CA PRO A 345 14.84 -5.70 -18.22
C PRO A 345 14.78 -5.45 -16.71
N LEU A 346 15.51 -6.26 -15.93
CA LEU A 346 15.91 -5.84 -14.58
C LEU A 346 16.36 -4.38 -14.71
N PRO A 347 15.97 -3.45 -13.83
CA PRO A 347 16.38 -2.06 -13.95
C PRO A 347 17.90 -1.97 -13.79
N VAL A 348 18.61 -2.14 -14.90
CA VAL A 348 20.02 -1.87 -15.07
C VAL A 348 20.07 -0.34 -15.14
N THR A 349 20.28 0.30 -13.99
CA THR A 349 20.84 1.65 -13.97
C THR A 349 22.29 1.54 -14.41
N SER A 350 22.51 1.27 -15.70
CA SER A 350 23.78 1.49 -16.38
C SER A 350 23.93 2.99 -16.56
N ASN A 351 24.40 3.67 -15.52
CA ASN A 351 25.04 4.99 -15.62
C ASN A 351 25.82 5.29 -14.34
N ILE A 352 26.87 4.50 -14.09
CA ILE A 352 28.01 5.02 -13.34
C ILE A 352 28.95 5.63 -14.38
N LYS A 353 28.78 6.92 -14.66
CA LYS A 353 29.94 7.73 -15.06
C LYS A 353 30.83 7.83 -13.81
N PRO A 354 32.13 7.51 -13.88
CA PRO A 354 33.00 7.72 -12.74
C PRO A 354 33.07 9.22 -12.48
N ILE A 355 32.46 9.66 -11.38
CA ILE A 355 32.76 10.96 -10.78
C ILE A 355 34.21 10.86 -10.34
N LYS A 356 35.10 11.46 -11.12
CA LYS A 356 36.49 11.70 -10.71
C LYS A 356 36.45 12.34 -9.33
N ALA A 357 37.13 11.70 -8.39
CA ALA A 357 37.42 12.23 -7.08
C ALA A 357 37.91 13.67 -7.21
N LEU A 358 37.20 14.58 -6.57
CA LEU A 358 37.64 15.95 -6.37
C LEU A 358 38.58 15.89 -5.15
N GLU A 359 39.87 15.71 -5.42
CA GLU A 359 40.93 15.87 -4.42
C GLU A 359 40.84 17.28 -3.83
N ALA A 360 40.40 17.35 -2.57
CA ALA A 360 40.60 18.52 -1.74
C ALA A 360 42.00 18.46 -1.12
N SER A 361 43.02 18.85 -1.88
CA SER A 361 44.35 19.15 -1.31
C SER A 361 45.23 19.98 -2.26
N THR A 362 44.83 21.21 -2.60
CA THR A 362 45.78 22.32 -2.86
C THR A 362 44.99 23.62 -3.10
N LEU A 363 44.55 24.26 -2.02
CA LEU A 363 44.34 25.70 -2.02
C LEU A 363 45.42 26.31 -1.11
N ASN A 364 46.62 26.41 -1.65
CA ASN A 364 47.71 27.27 -1.18
C ASN A 364 48.67 27.41 -2.36
N ASN A 365 48.48 28.47 -3.14
CA ASN A 365 49.52 29.31 -3.74
C ASN A 365 48.92 30.08 -4.92
N LEU A 366 48.55 31.34 -4.64
CA LEU A 366 48.32 32.36 -5.66
C LEU A 366 49.59 32.57 -6.49
N PRO A 367 49.46 32.98 -7.76
CA PRO A 367 50.59 33.34 -8.60
C PRO A 367 51.05 34.77 -8.25
N LEU A 368 52.30 34.90 -7.84
CA LEU A 368 53.03 36.16 -7.86
C LEU A 368 54.09 36.06 -8.96
N GLY A 369 54.24 37.15 -9.69
CA GLY A 369 54.84 37.17 -11.01
C GLY A 369 56.35 36.96 -11.06
N GLY A 370 56.80 36.73 -12.29
CA GLY A 370 57.88 37.53 -12.86
C GLY A 370 59.30 36.96 -12.77
N PHE A 371 59.90 36.93 -13.96
CA PHE A 371 61.32 37.13 -14.26
C PHE A 371 62.32 35.98 -14.14
N ASP A 372 62.96 35.79 -15.30
CA ASP A 372 64.38 35.50 -15.59
C ASP A 372 64.92 34.07 -15.64
N LYS A 373 65.43 33.76 -16.85
CA LYS A 373 66.73 33.15 -17.20
C LYS A 373 67.04 31.78 -16.57
N LEU A 374 67.36 30.74 -17.33
CA LEU A 374 68.37 30.63 -18.39
C LEU A 374 68.11 29.36 -19.19
#